data_AF-A0A523T709-F1
#
_entry.id   AF-A0A523T709-F1
#
_cell.length_a   1.000
_cell.length_b   1.000
_cell.length_c   1.000
_cell.angle_alpha   90.00
_cell.angle_beta   90.00
_cell.angle_gamma   90.00
#
_symmetry.space_group_name_H-M   'P 1'
#
loop_
_entity.id
_entity.type
_entity.pdbx_description
1 polymer ?
#
loop_
_entity_poly.entity_id
_entity_poly.type
_entity_poly.pdbx_seq_one_letter_code
_entity_poly.pdbx_strand_id
1 'polypeptide(L)'
;MPSVKDEIRLRQLTVAEAQLKLDKYLNDAFMAGLYQIKVIHGKGTGRLRQAVQEQLAQHPLVKSYRPGKYGEGSEGVTVVELVPK
;
A
#
# COMPACT_ATOMS: atom_id res chain seq x y z
N MET A 1 -14.01 18.08 -3.67
CA MET A 1 -12.61 17.62 -3.53
C MET A 1 -12.61 16.11 -3.74
N PRO A 2 -11.75 15.54 -4.58
CA PRO A 2 -11.71 14.08 -4.73
C PRO A 2 -11.31 13.45 -3.39
N SER A 3 -12.13 12.52 -2.91
CA SER A 3 -11.87 11.77 -1.68
C SER A 3 -10.80 10.70 -1.97
N VAL A 4 -9.68 10.74 -1.24
CA VAL A 4 -8.66 9.69 -1.27
C VAL A 4 -9.24 8.47 -0.56
N LYS A 5 -9.24 7.32 -1.23
CA LYS A 5 -9.71 6.06 -0.64
C LYS A 5 -8.68 5.54 0.37
N ASP A 6 -9.13 4.73 1.32
CA ASP A 6 -8.29 3.99 2.28
C ASP A 6 -7.61 2.75 1.65
N GLU A 7 -7.70 2.59 0.32
CA GLU A 7 -7.09 1.48 -0.38
C GLU A 7 -6.58 1.85 -1.78
N ILE A 8 -5.50 1.18 -2.17
CA ILE A 8 -4.95 1.21 -3.53
C ILE A 8 -4.89 -0.20 -4.13
N ARG A 9 -5.21 -0.29 -5.43
CA ARG A 9 -5.16 -1.53 -6.20
C ARG A 9 -4.01 -1.50 -7.19
N LEU A 10 -3.09 -2.46 -7.05
CA LEU A 10 -1.86 -2.61 -7.84
C LEU A 10 -1.85 -3.88 -8.70
N ARG A 11 -2.90 -4.71 -8.62
CA ARG A 11 -3.02 -5.92 -9.46
C ARG A 11 -2.95 -5.57 -10.95
N GLN A 12 -2.40 -6.50 -11.73
CA GLN A 12 -2.23 -6.40 -13.19
C GLN A 12 -1.23 -5.33 -13.64
N LEU A 13 -0.60 -4.60 -12.71
CA LEU A 13 0.50 -3.71 -13.03
C LEU A 13 1.82 -4.49 -13.07
N THR A 14 2.75 -3.98 -13.85
CA THR A 14 4.16 -4.33 -13.69
C THR A 14 4.68 -3.82 -12.34
N VAL A 15 5.84 -4.34 -11.90
CA VAL A 15 6.48 -3.90 -10.65
C VAL A 15 6.78 -2.41 -10.67
N ALA A 16 7.33 -1.89 -11.77
CA ALA A 16 7.69 -0.47 -11.89
C ALA A 16 6.46 0.45 -11.82
N GLU A 17 5.38 0.10 -12.53
CA GLU A 17 4.11 0.84 -12.46
C GLU A 17 3.50 0.81 -11.06
N ALA A 18 3.55 -0.35 -10.40
CA ALA A 18 3.04 -0.50 -9.06
C ALA A 18 3.81 0.37 -8.05
N GLN A 19 5.14 0.43 -8.17
CA GLN A 19 5.98 1.22 -7.27
C GLN A 19 5.72 2.72 -7.41
N LEU A 20 5.68 3.22 -8.65
CA LEU A 20 5.35 4.62 -8.95
C LEU A 20 3.96 5.00 -8.44
N LYS A 21 2.97 4.11 -8.64
CA LYS A 21 1.60 4.36 -8.20
C LYS A 21 1.47 4.32 -6.68
N LEU A 22 2.18 3.42 -6.01
CA LEU A 22 2.19 3.33 -4.56
C LEU A 22 2.83 4.57 -3.93
N ASP A 23 3.93 5.06 -4.47
CA ASP A 23 4.64 6.23 -3.97
C ASP A 23 3.74 7.48 -3.96
N LYS A 24 3.11 7.76 -5.11
CA LYS A 24 2.15 8.86 -5.23
C LYS A 24 0.99 8.70 -4.24
N TYR A 25 0.44 7.49 -4.13
CA TYR A 25 -0.70 7.24 -3.24
C TYR A 25 -0.35 7.39 -1.76
N LEU A 26 0.86 7.00 -1.32
CA LEU A 26 1.31 7.21 0.06
C LEU A 26 1.34 8.69 0.42
N ASN A 27 1.81 9.53 -0.50
CA ASN A 27 1.77 10.99 -0.35
C ASN A 27 0.33 11.52 -0.30
N ASP A 28 -0.52 11.11 -1.25
CA ASP A 28 -1.93 11.54 -1.29
C ASP A 28 -2.69 11.13 -0.02
N ALA A 29 -2.49 9.90 0.47
CA ALA A 29 -3.10 9.37 1.68
C ALA A 29 -2.65 10.11 2.95
N PHE A 30 -1.35 10.40 3.06
CA PHE A 30 -0.80 11.19 4.15
C PHE A 30 -1.34 12.63 4.15
N MET A 31 -1.39 13.27 2.98
CA MET A 31 -1.94 14.62 2.83
C MET A 31 -3.41 14.69 3.22
N ALA A 32 -4.18 13.64 2.89
CA ALA A 32 -5.57 13.46 3.27
C ALA A 32 -5.77 13.11 4.77
N GLY A 33 -4.69 12.93 5.54
CA GLY A 33 -4.77 12.62 6.97
C GLY A 33 -5.19 11.20 7.29
N LEU A 34 -5.03 10.26 6.35
CA LEU A 34 -5.30 8.85 6.61
C LEU A 34 -4.23 8.29 7.57
N TYR A 35 -4.66 7.56 8.60
CA TYR A 35 -3.75 6.85 9.51
C TYR A 35 -3.37 5.45 9.00
N GLN A 36 -4.29 4.80 8.28
CA GLN A 36 -4.14 3.42 7.82
C GLN A 36 -4.69 3.27 6.41
N ILE A 37 -4.01 2.46 5.61
CA ILE A 37 -4.40 2.14 4.23
C ILE A 37 -4.22 0.64 3.94
N LYS A 38 -4.88 0.16 2.88
CA LYS A 38 -4.71 -1.18 2.32
C LYS A 38 -4.05 -1.11 0.94
N VAL A 39 -2.98 -1.86 0.74
CA VAL A 39 -2.30 -2.04 -0.55
C VAL A 39 -2.66 -3.40 -1.12
N ILE A 40 -3.50 -3.41 -2.15
CA ILE A 40 -4.03 -4.64 -2.78
C ILE A 40 -3.13 -5.00 -3.98
N HIS A 41 -2.12 -5.83 -3.73
CA HIS A 41 -1.19 -6.34 -4.74
C HIS A 41 -1.59 -7.73 -5.29
N GLY A 42 -2.51 -8.44 -4.62
CA GLY A 42 -2.90 -9.80 -4.97
C GLY A 42 -1.88 -10.85 -4.49
N LYS A 43 -2.26 -12.13 -4.59
CA LYS A 43 -1.42 -13.26 -4.16
C LYS A 43 -0.40 -13.64 -5.23
N GLY A 44 -0.90 -14.08 -6.40
CA GLY A 44 -0.10 -14.36 -7.60
C GLY A 44 1.20 -15.13 -7.30
N THR A 45 2.27 -14.76 -7.98
CA THR A 45 3.63 -15.26 -7.74
C THR A 45 4.33 -14.57 -6.56
N GLY A 46 3.68 -13.63 -5.88
CA GLY A 46 4.28 -12.84 -4.80
C GLY A 46 5.19 -11.69 -5.26
N ARG A 47 5.45 -11.52 -6.57
CA ARG A 47 6.34 -10.44 -7.08
C ARG A 47 5.90 -9.04 -6.67
N LEU A 48 4.62 -8.72 -6.82
CA LEU A 48 4.11 -7.41 -6.40
C LEU A 48 4.11 -7.25 -4.88
N ARG A 49 3.84 -8.33 -4.13
CA ARG A 49 3.91 -8.32 -2.66
C ARG A 49 5.32 -7.95 -2.20
N GLN A 50 6.34 -8.59 -2.77
CA GLN A 50 7.73 -8.34 -2.45
C GLN A 50 8.12 -6.89 -2.75
N ALA A 51 7.87 -6.42 -3.97
CA ALA A 51 8.21 -5.05 -4.36
C ALA A 51 7.50 -3.99 -3.51
N VAL A 52 6.24 -4.23 -3.14
CA VAL A 52 5.49 -3.37 -2.21
C VAL A 52 6.16 -3.34 -0.84
N GLN A 53 6.49 -4.50 -0.26
CA GLN A 53 7.10 -4.57 1.07
C GLN A 53 8.49 -3.92 1.10
N GLU A 54 9.30 -4.11 0.05
CA GLU A 54 10.61 -3.46 -0.12
C GLU A 54 10.48 -1.94 -0.13
N GLN A 55 9.53 -1.40 -0.90
CA GLN A 55 9.26 0.04 -0.94
C GLN A 55 8.75 0.56 0.40
N LEU A 56 7.78 -0.12 1.03
CA LEU A 56 7.21 0.28 2.31
C LEU A 56 8.25 0.28 3.44
N ALA A 57 9.21 -0.64 3.42
CA ALA A 57 10.28 -0.72 4.42
C ALA A 57 11.22 0.49 4.42
N GLN A 58 11.29 1.23 3.31
CA GLN A 58 12.19 2.38 3.15
C GLN A 58 11.44 3.72 3.06
N HIS A 59 10.10 3.68 3.01
CA HIS A 59 9.31 4.88 2.72
C HIS A 59 9.12 5.74 3.98
N PRO A 60 9.47 7.04 3.97
CA PRO A 60 9.49 7.88 5.17
C PRO A 60 8.10 8.13 5.77
N LEU A 61 7.04 8.06 4.96
CA LEU A 61 5.66 8.21 5.44
C LEU A 61 5.08 6.93 6.07
N VAL A 62 5.81 5.82 6.05
CA VAL A 62 5.34 4.53 6.59
C VAL A 62 5.87 4.33 8.00
N LYS A 63 4.95 4.17 8.95
CA LYS A 63 5.28 3.84 10.34
C LYS A 63 5.46 2.34 10.53
N SER A 64 4.54 1.55 9.98
CA SER A 64 4.57 0.09 10.07
C SER A 64 3.76 -0.53 8.94
N TYR A 65 3.99 -1.80 8.64
CA TYR A 65 3.14 -2.56 7.72
C TYR A 65 3.06 -4.03 8.14
N ARG A 66 1.97 -4.69 7.74
CA ARG A 66 1.74 -6.11 7.99
C ARG A 66 0.94 -6.76 6.87
N PRO A 67 0.99 -8.08 6.70
CA PRO A 67 0.00 -8.79 5.89
C PRO A 67 -1.43 -8.53 6.39
N GLY A 68 -2.39 -8.58 5.47
CA GLY A 68 -3.81 -8.56 5.79
C GLY A 68 -4.21 -9.76 6.65
N LYS A 69 -5.17 -9.56 7.55
CA LYS A 69 -5.81 -10.62 8.33
C LYS A 69 -7.00 -11.22 7.57
N TYR A 70 -7.65 -12.21 8.18
CA TYR A 70 -8.94 -12.72 7.70
C TYR A 70 -9.94 -11.56 7.56
N GLY A 71 -10.66 -11.49 6.45
CA GLY A 71 -11.56 -10.38 6.12
C GLY A 71 -10.90 -9.16 5.46
N GLU A 72 -9.57 -9.00 5.56
CA GLU A 72 -8.84 -7.88 4.94
C GLU A 72 -8.19 -8.24 3.58
N GLY A 73 -8.35 -9.48 3.12
CA GLY A 73 -7.73 -10.00 1.89
C GLY A 73 -6.48 -10.87 2.11
N SER A 74 -6.13 -11.13 3.37
CA SER A 74 -5.03 -12.03 3.78
C SER A 74 -3.69 -11.68 3.08
N GLU A 75 -2.94 -12.67 2.60
CA GLU A 75 -1.67 -12.45 1.90
C GLU A 75 -1.76 -11.66 0.59
N GLY A 76 -2.96 -11.38 0.07
CA GLY A 76 -3.14 -10.57 -1.12
C GLY A 76 -3.14 -9.06 -0.85
N VAL A 77 -3.05 -8.67 0.43
CA VAL A 77 -3.14 -7.29 0.90
C VAL A 77 -2.04 -7.04 1.93
N THR A 78 -1.43 -5.87 1.84
CA THR A 78 -0.59 -5.32 2.91
C THR A 78 -1.33 -4.15 3.55
N VAL A 79 -1.51 -4.21 4.86
CA VAL A 79 -2.06 -3.10 5.65
C VAL A 79 -0.90 -2.25 6.12
N VAL A 80 -0.99 -0.94 5.91
CA VAL A 80 0.08 0.02 6.19
C VAL A 80 -0.45 1.06 7.17
N GLU A 81 0.31 1.32 8.22
CA GLU A 81 0.11 2.47 9.11
C GLU A 81 1.04 3.59 8.67
N LEU A 82 0.47 4.79 8.51
CA LEU A 82 1.22 5.99 8.17
C LEU A 82 1.71 6.69 9.43
N VAL A 83 2.77 7.48 9.28
CA VAL A 83 3.23 8.37 10.36
C VAL A 83 2.15 9.42 10.67
N PRO A 84 2.05 9.89 11.93
CA PRO A 84 1.21 11.03 12.27
C PRO A 84 1.59 12.25 11.42
N LYS A 85 0.60 13.05 11.04
CA LYS A 85 0.81 14.31 10.33
C LYS A 85 1.31 15.39 11.27
#